data_AF-A0A9N7N9K4-F1
#
_entry.id   AF-A0A9N7N9K4-F1
#
_cell.length_a   1.000
_cell.length_b   1.000
_cell.length_c   1.000
_cell.angle_alpha   90.00
_cell.angle_beta   90.00
_cell.angle_gamma   90.00
#
_symmetry.space_group_name_H-M   'P 1'
#
loop_
_entity.id
_entity.type
_entity.pdbx_description
1 polymer ?
#
loop_
_entity_poly.entity_id
_entity_poly.type
_entity_poly.pdbx_seq_one_letter_code
_entity_poly.pdbx_strand_id
1 'polypeptide(L)'
;MKVVTDLLRRVVFSRAMLFTLGLVFAHSLVDAAVLSILITHLTEEWKEYSLWKAAIVVNVQEGTLAVAHIVFILLSDAWTGPYKMLLCSAAFSALGLSLFQVENVVSFYGPLVLVTLSQAGIVVTLRPFFDDQVMYAAGRQSTAKTKHWTSIVWWKCITLLADASATFGFSRIYTFRTLSLVSAIIMGSALFWFWLGTKFYSLTKATSSPLRDATHVVYTAVVTNRNVEYPQTPNQLFKNSSGRVKIPPHVSWLRCLDKAAVMPQDEEIHGHICTVEQVMGVKSLLKMLPIWMTFLTFSTVSATGSTFFLQEAASIDEDFNFLTFIFWQRSASFVVKFACGWALEELGRKMNMEQRMILLRMGMGMGCCVACCVAAWINARRLRLTDSMTVSRLVPQYVLLGVMEGLSVEGLDNFFTTQVPESTARYGPAFVECVLGIGKFLTAISIYVLTQLWRWFGAKVSSSRLDKYYLMLVVLSSLNLIIYCLVACWYGDWRFPVPGDDGDIETANGNAVDEAVQEMSLRPEKDKLPLLEPKAGRDTRTLRSRSFSRPSSTMGGQKRFYSMRSSPFTP
;
A
#
# COMPACT_ATOMS: atom_id res chain seq x y z
N MET A 1 -12.24 -13.47 30.14
CA MET A 1 -11.82 -12.25 30.86
C MET A 1 -10.52 -12.44 31.66
N LYS A 2 -10.46 -13.35 32.64
CA LYS A 2 -9.23 -13.62 33.45
C LYS A 2 -7.97 -13.92 32.63
N VAL A 3 -8.09 -14.75 31.59
CA VAL A 3 -6.96 -15.08 30.68
C VAL A 3 -6.45 -13.85 29.93
N VAL A 4 -7.36 -12.96 29.52
CA VAL A 4 -7.00 -11.73 28.80
C VAL A 4 -6.33 -10.74 29.75
N THR A 5 -6.86 -10.57 30.96
CA THR A 5 -6.24 -9.70 31.99
C THR A 5 -4.86 -10.21 32.44
N ASP A 6 -4.67 -11.52 32.58
CA ASP A 6 -3.36 -12.10 32.93
C ASP A 6 -2.35 -12.00 31.79
N LEU A 7 -2.81 -12.08 30.54
CA LEU A 7 -1.96 -11.88 29.37
C LEU A 7 -1.58 -10.41 29.21
N LEU A 8 -2.54 -9.49 29.38
CA LEU A 8 -2.29 -8.05 29.39
C LEU A 8 -1.24 -7.69 30.45
N ARG A 9 -1.37 -8.23 31.67
CA ARG A 9 -0.39 -8.03 32.73
C ARG A 9 0.99 -8.56 32.33
N ARG A 10 1.08 -9.79 31.79
CA ARG A 10 2.36 -10.38 31.37
C ARG A 10 3.05 -9.60 30.26
N VAL A 11 2.29 -9.08 29.30
CA VAL A 11 2.85 -8.30 28.19
C VAL A 11 3.33 -6.92 28.67
N VAL A 12 2.55 -6.22 29.51
CA VAL A 12 2.94 -4.91 30.08
C VAL A 12 4.21 -5.00 30.93
N PHE A 13 4.34 -6.05 31.74
CA PHE A 13 5.48 -6.23 32.64
C PHE A 13 6.67 -6.97 32.01
N SER A 14 6.62 -7.26 30.70
CA SER A 14 7.80 -7.75 30.00
C SER A 14 8.85 -6.64 29.92
N ARG A 15 10.08 -6.95 30.35
CA ARG A 15 11.19 -5.99 30.36
C ARG A 15 11.42 -5.37 28.98
N ALA A 16 11.33 -6.16 27.91
CA ALA A 16 11.47 -5.70 26.53
C ALA A 16 10.38 -4.68 26.13
N MET A 17 9.12 -4.97 26.48
CA MET A 17 7.99 -4.11 26.13
C MET A 17 8.15 -2.73 26.73
N LEU A 18 8.50 -2.63 28.01
CA LEU A 18 8.72 -1.34 28.69
C LEU A 18 9.69 -0.40 27.97
N PHE A 19 10.74 -0.94 27.35
CA PHE A 19 11.70 -0.12 26.60
C PHE A 19 11.18 0.27 25.20
N THR A 20 10.37 -0.57 24.55
CA THR A 20 9.76 -0.26 23.25
C THR A 20 8.62 0.75 23.33
N LEU A 21 7.82 0.71 24.40
CA LEU A 21 6.64 1.56 24.58
C LEU A 21 7.00 3.06 24.53
N GLY A 22 8.12 3.44 25.14
CA GLY A 22 8.59 4.82 25.13
C GLY A 22 8.88 5.35 23.73
N LEU A 23 9.43 4.49 22.85
CA LEU A 23 9.71 4.86 21.46
C LEU A 23 8.42 4.99 20.62
N VAL A 24 7.45 4.08 20.82
CA VAL A 24 6.12 4.17 20.20
C VAL A 24 5.39 5.45 20.61
N PHE A 25 5.44 5.79 21.90
CA PHE A 25 4.87 7.02 22.42
C PHE A 25 5.54 8.25 21.81
N ALA A 26 6.88 8.33 21.85
CA ALA A 26 7.62 9.48 21.32
C ALA A 26 7.41 9.68 19.82
N HIS A 27 7.41 8.60 19.03
CA HIS A 27 7.13 8.67 17.59
C HIS A 27 5.73 9.22 17.31
N SER A 28 4.71 8.67 17.97
CA SER A 28 3.32 9.11 17.78
C SER A 28 3.12 10.56 18.22
N LEU A 29 3.79 10.95 19.32
CA LEU A 29 3.78 12.32 19.83
C LEU A 29 4.39 13.30 18.83
N VAL A 30 5.54 12.96 18.23
CA VAL A 30 6.20 13.80 17.21
C VAL A 30 5.29 13.99 15.99
N ASP A 31 4.64 12.92 15.53
CA ASP A 31 3.72 12.98 14.40
C ASP A 31 2.51 13.90 14.67
N ALA A 32 1.90 13.77 15.85
CA ALA A 32 0.77 14.61 16.25
C ALA A 32 1.17 16.08 16.52
N ALA A 33 2.28 16.29 17.23
CA ALA A 33 2.68 17.60 17.73
C ALA A 33 3.46 18.42 16.70
N VAL A 34 4.18 17.81 15.75
CA VAL A 34 5.05 18.53 14.82
C VAL A 34 4.56 18.37 13.38
N LEU A 35 4.39 17.13 12.90
CA LEU A 35 4.08 16.89 11.49
C LEU A 35 2.64 17.27 11.15
N SER A 36 1.68 16.92 12.00
CA SER A 36 0.27 17.18 11.74
C SER A 36 -0.10 18.67 11.76
N ILE A 37 0.74 19.53 12.35
CA ILE A 37 0.55 20.99 12.36
C ILE A 37 1.47 21.74 11.40
N LEU A 38 2.27 21.02 10.61
CA LEU A 38 3.29 21.61 9.75
C LEU A 38 2.70 22.69 8.81
N ILE A 39 1.49 22.48 8.30
CA ILE A 39 0.81 23.47 7.47
C ILE A 39 0.55 24.78 8.22
N THR A 40 0.09 24.70 9.47
CA THR A 40 -0.21 25.86 10.33
C THR A 40 1.04 26.67 10.60
N HIS A 41 2.15 26.00 10.93
CA HIS A 41 3.44 26.66 11.07
C HIS A 41 3.87 27.39 9.79
N LEU A 42 3.79 26.72 8.64
CA LEU A 42 4.18 27.33 7.36
C LEU A 42 3.31 28.55 7.01
N THR A 43 2.04 28.57 7.38
CA THR A 43 1.13 29.69 7.08
C THR A 43 1.21 30.85 8.07
N GLU A 44 1.54 30.59 9.35
CA GLU A 44 1.53 31.60 10.41
C GLU A 44 2.89 32.27 10.60
N GLU A 45 3.97 31.48 10.68
CA GLU A 45 5.29 32.05 10.97
C GLU A 45 5.88 32.76 9.74
N TRP A 46 5.57 32.28 8.52
CA TRP A 46 6.20 32.76 7.30
C TRP A 46 5.22 33.57 6.45
N LYS A 47 5.19 34.89 6.67
CA LYS A 47 4.28 35.83 6.00
C LYS A 47 4.32 35.79 4.46
N GLU A 48 5.42 35.34 3.86
CA GLU A 48 5.58 35.18 2.40
C GLU A 48 5.01 33.87 1.85
N TYR A 49 4.69 32.91 2.73
CA TYR A 49 4.17 31.60 2.37
C TYR A 49 2.65 31.63 2.27
N SER A 50 2.15 31.72 1.04
CA SER A 50 0.71 31.62 0.76
C SER A 50 0.16 30.24 1.10
N LEU A 51 -1.09 30.17 1.59
CA LEU A 51 -1.81 28.94 1.95
C LEU A 51 -1.60 27.76 0.99
N TRP A 52 -1.71 27.99 -0.32
CA TRP A 52 -1.58 26.92 -1.31
C TRP A 52 -0.14 26.38 -1.45
N LYS A 53 0.89 27.21 -1.23
CA LYS A 53 2.28 26.75 -1.19
C LYS A 53 2.50 25.86 0.03
N ALA A 54 1.99 26.26 1.20
CA ALA A 54 2.05 25.45 2.41
C ALA A 54 1.37 24.09 2.21
N ALA A 55 0.15 24.10 1.64
CA ALA A 55 -0.57 22.88 1.32
C ALA A 55 0.21 21.98 0.34
N ILE A 56 0.85 22.53 -0.70
CA ILE A 56 1.72 21.75 -1.61
C ILE A 56 2.89 21.12 -0.86
N VAL A 57 3.59 21.87 -0.01
CA VAL A 57 4.74 21.34 0.75
C VAL A 57 4.33 20.18 1.64
N VAL A 58 3.23 20.32 2.39
CA VAL A 58 2.74 19.24 3.26
C VAL A 58 2.30 18.02 2.46
N ASN A 59 1.58 18.20 1.36
CA ASN A 59 1.18 17.09 0.48
C ASN A 59 2.40 16.37 -0.14
N VAL A 60 3.41 17.12 -0.58
CA VAL A 60 4.66 16.55 -1.11
C VAL A 60 5.44 15.83 -0.01
N GLN A 61 5.48 16.38 1.20
CA GLN A 61 6.14 15.77 2.35
C GLN A 61 5.46 14.45 2.74
N GLU A 62 4.14 14.44 2.91
CA GLU A 62 3.38 13.22 3.25
C GLU A 62 3.44 12.18 2.12
N GLY A 63 3.43 12.62 0.85
CA GLY A 63 3.64 11.73 -0.30
C GLY A 63 5.04 11.12 -0.31
N THR A 64 6.07 11.91 0.02
CA THR A 64 7.47 11.45 0.11
C THR A 64 7.64 10.45 1.24
N LEU A 65 7.03 10.70 2.41
CA LEU A 65 6.99 9.78 3.54
C LEU A 65 6.44 8.41 3.13
N ALA A 66 5.28 8.41 2.45
CA ALA A 66 4.59 7.21 2.01
C ALA A 66 5.41 6.38 1.00
N VAL A 67 6.05 7.01 0.01
CA VAL A 67 6.92 6.29 -0.94
C VAL A 67 8.19 5.79 -0.24
N ALA A 68 8.73 6.57 0.69
CA ALA A 68 9.90 6.19 1.46
C ALA A 68 9.64 4.94 2.33
N HIS A 69 8.40 4.65 2.77
CA HIS A 69 8.08 3.40 3.47
C HIS A 69 8.56 2.16 2.71
N ILE A 70 8.31 2.08 1.40
CA ILE A 70 8.75 0.94 0.59
C ILE A 70 10.28 0.87 0.51
N VAL A 71 10.95 2.02 0.39
CA VAL A 71 12.42 2.06 0.34
C VAL A 71 13.03 1.60 1.66
N PHE A 72 12.51 2.09 2.79
CA PHE A 72 13.04 1.78 4.12
C PHE A 72 12.75 0.35 4.55
N ILE A 73 11.60 -0.24 4.18
CA ILE A 73 11.34 -1.65 4.48
C ILE A 73 12.30 -2.56 3.68
N LEU A 74 12.61 -2.22 2.42
CA LEU A 74 13.61 -2.93 1.62
C LEU A 74 15.01 -2.80 2.22
N LEU A 75 15.38 -1.59 2.65
CA LEU A 75 16.68 -1.32 3.26
C LEU A 75 16.84 -2.06 4.61
N SER A 76 15.76 -2.09 5.40
CA SER A 76 15.68 -2.84 6.65
C SER A 76 15.86 -4.34 6.44
N ASP A 77 15.15 -4.92 5.46
CA ASP A 77 15.24 -6.34 5.16
C ASP A 77 16.58 -6.75 4.54
N ALA A 78 17.14 -5.91 3.68
CA ALA A 78 18.36 -6.25 2.95
C ALA A 78 19.63 -6.10 3.78
N TRP A 79 19.78 -4.99 4.51
CA TRP A 79 21.09 -4.60 5.06
C TRP A 79 21.11 -4.36 6.56
N THR A 80 20.17 -3.57 7.10
CA THR A 80 20.32 -3.08 8.48
C THR A 80 19.68 -3.99 9.52
N GLY A 81 18.58 -4.67 9.17
CA GLY A 81 17.64 -5.27 10.11
C GLY A 81 16.79 -4.21 10.84
N PRO A 82 15.67 -4.63 11.48
CA PRO A 82 14.71 -3.72 12.08
C PRO A 82 15.29 -2.92 13.25
N TYR A 83 16.10 -3.56 14.10
CA TYR A 83 16.66 -2.91 15.30
C TYR A 83 17.65 -1.78 14.98
N LYS A 84 18.60 -2.00 14.07
CA LYS A 84 19.59 -0.97 13.70
C LYS A 84 18.93 0.17 12.92
N MET A 85 17.95 -0.16 12.07
CA MET A 85 17.15 0.83 11.37
C MET A 85 16.42 1.75 12.34
N LEU A 86 15.81 1.19 13.38
CA LEU A 86 15.12 1.97 14.42
C LEU A 86 16.05 2.93 15.16
N LEU A 87 17.21 2.45 15.62
CA LEU A 87 18.20 3.30 16.29
C LEU A 87 18.64 4.47 15.40
N CYS A 88 18.99 4.18 14.14
CA CYS A 88 19.47 5.17 13.19
C CYS A 88 18.38 6.18 12.83
N SER A 89 17.17 5.70 12.55
CA SER A 89 16.03 6.55 12.19
C SER A 89 15.58 7.42 13.37
N ALA A 90 15.48 6.87 14.58
CA ALA A 90 15.16 7.66 15.77
C ALA A 90 16.22 8.72 16.09
N ALA A 91 17.51 8.42 15.89
CA ALA A 91 18.58 9.40 16.04
C ALA A 91 18.46 10.53 15.01
N PHE A 92 18.21 10.21 13.74
CA PHE A 92 17.96 11.21 12.71
C PHE A 92 16.68 12.01 12.95
N SER A 93 15.64 11.41 13.54
CA SER A 93 14.43 12.14 13.94
C SER A 93 14.74 13.15 15.03
N ALA A 94 15.48 12.77 16.08
CA ALA A 94 15.87 13.69 17.15
C ALA A 94 16.75 14.83 16.62
N LEU A 95 17.68 14.53 15.71
CA LEU A 95 18.53 15.52 15.06
C LEU A 95 17.73 16.45 14.14
N GLY A 96 16.84 15.92 13.30
CA GLY A 96 16.01 16.73 12.41
C GLY A 96 15.10 17.67 13.18
N LEU A 97 14.51 17.20 14.28
CA LEU A 97 13.68 18.03 15.16
C LEU A 97 14.48 19.14 15.85
N SER A 98 15.71 18.86 16.29
CA SER A 98 16.57 19.90 16.88
C SER A 98 17.05 20.93 15.87
N LEU A 99 17.13 20.58 14.58
CA LEU A 99 17.50 21.49 13.50
C LEU A 99 16.36 22.37 12.99
N PHE A 100 15.11 22.19 13.43
CA PHE A 100 14.00 23.10 13.09
C PHE A 100 14.12 24.51 13.70
N GLN A 101 15.22 24.79 14.40
CA GLN A 101 15.53 26.13 14.94
C GLN A 101 16.02 27.12 13.90
N VAL A 102 16.18 26.72 12.64
CA VAL A 102 16.70 27.59 11.58
C VAL A 102 15.67 28.60 11.12
N GLU A 103 16.08 29.85 10.94
CA GLU A 103 15.20 30.98 10.58
C GLU A 103 14.98 31.12 9.06
N ASN A 104 15.89 30.56 8.25
CA ASN A 104 15.83 30.67 6.80
C ASN A 104 14.94 29.59 6.16
N VAL A 105 14.03 30.04 5.27
CA VAL A 105 13.10 29.17 4.53
C VAL A 105 13.80 28.06 3.75
N VAL A 106 14.88 28.40 3.03
CA VAL A 106 15.64 27.44 2.24
C VAL A 106 16.28 26.38 3.12
N SER A 107 16.78 26.79 4.28
CA SER A 107 17.45 25.90 5.23
C SER A 107 16.48 25.01 5.99
N PHE A 108 15.21 25.39 6.12
CA PHE A 108 14.16 24.58 6.77
C PHE A 108 13.82 23.28 6.05
N TYR A 109 13.96 23.24 4.72
CA TYR A 109 13.69 22.02 3.95
C TYR A 109 14.65 20.87 4.28
N GLY A 110 15.90 21.18 4.66
CA GLY A 110 16.88 20.16 5.06
C GLY A 110 16.41 19.34 6.26
N PRO A 111 16.13 19.98 7.41
CA PRO A 111 15.52 19.33 8.58
C PRO A 111 14.18 18.66 8.26
N LEU A 112 13.34 19.28 7.43
CA LEU A 112 12.05 18.70 7.04
C LEU A 112 12.22 17.36 6.31
N VAL A 113 13.12 17.30 5.32
CA VAL A 113 13.43 16.06 4.60
C VAL A 113 14.04 15.03 5.55
N LEU A 114 14.95 15.45 6.43
CA LEU A 114 15.57 14.55 7.40
C LEU A 114 14.54 13.93 8.36
N VAL A 115 13.64 14.74 8.92
CA VAL A 115 12.53 14.24 9.75
C VAL A 115 11.63 13.33 8.94
N THR A 116 11.25 13.70 7.72
CA THR A 116 10.38 12.88 6.86
C THR A 116 10.97 11.50 6.59
N LEU A 117 12.24 11.42 6.19
CA LEU A 117 12.91 10.14 5.93
C LEU A 117 13.08 9.32 7.22
N SER A 118 13.42 9.99 8.33
CA SER A 118 13.53 9.32 9.63
C SER A 118 12.21 8.71 10.09
N GLN A 119 11.09 9.40 9.85
CA GLN A 119 9.77 8.93 10.20
C GLN A 119 9.36 7.73 9.35
N ALA A 120 9.68 7.75 8.04
CA ALA A 120 9.44 6.59 7.19
C ALA A 120 10.17 5.33 7.72
N GLY A 121 11.44 5.49 8.10
CA GLY A 121 12.24 4.40 8.69
C GLY A 121 11.66 3.88 10.00
N ILE A 122 11.21 4.78 10.89
CA ILE A 122 10.58 4.41 12.16
C ILE A 122 9.26 3.67 11.91
N VAL A 123 8.33 4.22 11.11
CA VAL A 123 6.99 3.66 10.91
C VAL A 123 7.05 2.21 10.42
N VAL A 124 7.90 1.93 9.41
CA VAL A 124 7.95 0.59 8.80
C VAL A 124 8.66 -0.46 9.64
N THR A 125 9.55 -0.04 10.55
CA THR A 125 10.32 -0.99 11.38
C THR A 125 9.79 -1.11 12.80
N LEU A 126 9.19 -0.05 13.34
CA LEU A 126 8.74 0.01 14.73
C LEU A 126 7.56 -0.93 14.98
N ARG A 127 6.58 -0.95 14.07
CA ARG A 127 5.40 -1.79 14.23
C ARG A 127 5.74 -3.29 14.17
N PRO A 128 6.47 -3.80 13.15
CA PRO A 128 6.90 -5.20 13.14
C PRO A 128 7.78 -5.56 14.34
N PHE A 129 8.70 -4.67 14.73
CA PHE A 129 9.56 -4.90 15.90
C PHE A 129 8.75 -5.01 17.20
N PHE A 130 7.75 -4.13 17.37
CA PHE A 130 6.83 -4.18 18.50
C PHE A 130 6.01 -5.46 18.52
N ASP A 131 5.45 -5.86 17.37
CA ASP A 131 4.71 -7.10 17.22
C ASP A 131 5.60 -8.30 17.62
N ASP A 132 6.85 -8.36 17.16
CA ASP A 132 7.82 -9.41 17.55
C ASP A 132 8.05 -9.46 19.07
N GLN A 133 8.19 -8.30 19.73
CA GLN A 133 8.37 -8.26 21.19
C GLN A 133 7.11 -8.74 21.94
N VAL A 134 5.91 -8.40 21.46
CA VAL A 134 4.64 -8.91 22.02
C VAL A 134 4.55 -10.42 21.83
N MET A 135 4.92 -10.93 20.66
CA MET A 135 4.88 -12.36 20.35
C MET A 135 5.80 -13.16 21.27
N TYR A 136 6.98 -12.62 21.57
CA TYR A 136 7.95 -13.18 22.51
C TYR A 136 7.45 -13.11 23.96
N ALA A 137 6.94 -11.96 24.38
CA ALA A 137 6.44 -11.73 25.75
C ALA A 137 5.22 -12.60 26.10
N ALA A 138 4.32 -12.82 25.14
CA ALA A 138 3.11 -13.63 25.34
C ALA A 138 3.38 -15.14 25.55
N GLY A 139 4.61 -15.61 25.28
CA GLY A 139 5.01 -17.00 25.46
C GLY A 139 4.33 -18.00 24.52
N ARG A 140 4.71 -19.28 24.57
CA ARG A 140 4.18 -20.32 23.67
C ARG A 140 2.74 -20.76 23.97
N GLN A 141 2.22 -20.45 25.16
CA GLN A 141 0.93 -20.95 25.65
C GLN A 141 -0.27 -20.13 25.12
N SER A 142 -0.03 -18.94 24.56
CA SER A 142 -1.09 -18.07 24.01
C SER A 142 -1.35 -18.35 22.53
N THR A 143 -2.62 -18.33 22.12
CA THR A 143 -2.99 -18.53 20.71
C THR A 143 -2.49 -17.39 19.82
N ALA A 144 -2.16 -17.68 18.56
CA ALA A 144 -1.71 -16.67 17.59
C ALA A 144 -2.69 -15.50 17.48
N LYS A 145 -4.00 -15.79 17.45
CA LYS A 145 -5.07 -14.79 17.45
C LYS A 145 -4.97 -13.87 18.67
N THR A 146 -4.86 -14.43 19.88
CA THR A 146 -4.79 -13.65 21.11
C THR A 146 -3.56 -12.73 21.12
N LYS A 147 -2.40 -13.19 20.66
CA LYS A 147 -1.19 -12.37 20.58
C LYS A 147 -1.34 -11.21 19.62
N HIS A 148 -1.88 -11.47 18.43
CA HIS A 148 -2.11 -10.45 17.40
C HIS A 148 -3.05 -9.35 17.89
N TRP A 149 -4.19 -9.74 18.47
CA TRP A 149 -5.14 -8.81 19.10
C TRP A 149 -4.51 -7.97 20.21
N THR A 150 -3.69 -8.60 21.06
CA THR A 150 -2.99 -7.91 22.14
C THR A 150 -2.03 -6.85 21.59
N SER A 151 -1.30 -7.17 20.52
CA SER A 151 -0.39 -6.23 19.88
C SER A 151 -1.12 -5.01 19.31
N ILE A 152 -2.22 -5.25 18.58
CA ILE A 152 -3.04 -4.18 17.99
C ILE A 152 -3.58 -3.23 19.08
N VAL A 153 -4.18 -3.79 20.13
CA VAL A 153 -4.78 -3.00 21.21
C VAL A 153 -3.72 -2.14 21.89
N TRP A 154 -2.57 -2.73 22.27
CA TRP A 154 -1.52 -1.96 22.93
C TRP A 154 -0.95 -0.86 22.05
N TRP A 155 -0.59 -1.18 20.81
CA TRP A 155 -0.09 -0.21 19.84
C TRP A 155 -1.01 1.01 19.77
N LYS A 156 -2.32 0.77 19.59
CA LYS A 156 -3.30 1.84 19.44
C LYS A 156 -3.57 2.61 20.73
N CYS A 157 -3.59 1.96 21.89
CA CYS A 157 -3.74 2.66 23.16
C CYS A 157 -2.58 3.64 23.41
N ILE A 158 -1.35 3.26 23.08
CA ILE A 158 -0.17 4.12 23.27
C ILE A 158 -0.21 5.28 22.28
N THR A 159 -0.55 5.03 21.01
CA THR A 159 -0.61 6.09 20.00
C THR A 159 -1.69 7.11 20.37
N LEU A 160 -2.86 6.66 20.85
CA LEU A 160 -3.92 7.55 21.34
C LEU A 160 -3.51 8.33 22.59
N LEU A 161 -2.77 7.72 23.50
CA LEU A 161 -2.24 8.41 24.68
C LEU A 161 -1.24 9.50 24.27
N ALA A 162 -0.41 9.23 23.27
CA ALA A 162 0.50 10.22 22.71
C ALA A 162 -0.27 11.35 22.00
N ASP A 163 -1.30 11.05 21.21
CA ASP A 163 -2.16 12.06 20.56
C ASP A 163 -2.86 12.96 21.58
N ALA A 164 -3.40 12.37 22.66
CA ALA A 164 -3.99 13.12 23.76
C ALA A 164 -2.94 13.98 24.47
N SER A 165 -1.73 13.46 24.67
CA SER A 165 -0.63 14.21 25.29
C SER A 165 -0.18 15.38 24.42
N ALA A 166 -0.10 15.20 23.09
CA ALA A 166 0.19 16.29 22.15
C ALA A 166 -0.90 17.36 22.21
N THR A 167 -2.16 16.95 22.19
CA THR A 167 -3.30 17.86 22.18
C THR A 167 -3.41 18.66 23.48
N PHE A 168 -3.44 17.99 24.63
CA PHE A 168 -3.70 18.64 25.92
C PHE A 168 -2.42 19.13 26.60
N GLY A 169 -1.33 18.37 26.50
CA GLY A 169 -0.05 18.69 27.15
C GLY A 169 0.69 19.84 26.49
N PHE A 170 0.59 20.00 25.16
CA PHE A 170 1.25 21.09 24.43
C PHE A 170 0.33 22.24 24.04
N SER A 171 -0.94 22.20 24.46
CA SER A 171 -1.92 23.28 24.23
C SER A 171 -1.47 24.68 24.66
N ARG A 172 -0.48 24.78 25.56
CA ARG A 172 0.07 26.05 26.07
C ARG A 172 1.42 26.45 25.44
N ILE A 173 1.97 25.65 24.54
CA ILE A 173 3.23 25.93 23.86
C ILE A 173 2.90 26.58 22.52
N TYR A 174 3.08 27.91 22.43
CA TYR A 174 2.60 28.69 21.28
C TYR A 174 3.54 28.72 20.07
N THR A 175 4.80 28.30 20.20
CA THR A 175 5.78 28.43 19.10
C THR A 175 6.23 27.07 18.59
N PHE A 176 6.19 26.88 17.27
CA PHE A 176 6.60 25.65 16.60
C PHE A 176 8.04 25.23 16.96
N ARG A 177 8.94 26.22 17.07
CA ARG A 177 10.34 26.01 17.50
C ARG A 177 10.46 25.37 18.87
N THR A 178 9.66 25.80 19.85
CA THR A 178 9.68 25.21 21.19
C THR A 178 9.10 23.80 21.16
N LEU A 179 8.04 23.61 20.38
CA LEU A 179 7.39 22.31 20.23
C LEU A 179 8.29 21.26 19.57
N SER A 180 9.03 21.66 18.53
CA SER A 180 10.01 20.80 17.87
C SER A 180 11.18 20.46 18.79
N LEU A 181 11.66 21.41 19.60
CA LEU A 181 12.73 21.18 20.57
C LEU A 181 12.30 20.24 21.71
N VAL A 182 11.11 20.45 22.28
CA VAL A 182 10.54 19.55 23.30
C VAL A 182 10.37 18.15 22.71
N SER A 183 9.87 18.05 21.49
CA SER A 183 9.74 16.78 20.77
C SER A 183 11.09 16.11 20.50
N ALA A 184 12.14 16.88 20.20
CA ALA A 184 13.50 16.37 20.03
C ALA A 184 14.05 15.78 21.34
N ILE A 185 13.82 16.44 22.48
CA ILE A 185 14.24 15.96 23.80
C ILE A 185 13.50 14.67 24.16
N ILE A 186 12.18 14.62 23.91
CA ILE A 186 11.37 13.42 24.17
C ILE A 186 11.82 12.25 23.28
N MET A 187 12.03 12.49 21.98
CA MET A 187 12.54 11.48 21.05
C MET A 187 13.94 11.00 21.44
N GLY A 188 14.86 11.92 21.77
CA GLY A 188 16.21 11.57 22.22
C GLY A 188 16.22 10.78 23.53
N SER A 189 15.35 11.14 24.48
CA SER A 189 15.18 10.40 25.75
C SER A 189 14.58 9.02 25.52
N ALA A 190 13.58 8.90 24.65
CA ALA A 190 12.98 7.63 24.27
C ALA A 190 13.97 6.73 23.52
N LEU A 191 14.82 7.29 22.66
CA LEU A 191 15.91 6.58 22.00
C LEU A 191 16.93 6.04 23.01
N PHE A 192 17.35 6.87 23.98
CA PHE A 192 18.25 6.43 25.04
C PHE A 192 17.63 5.30 25.87
N TRP A 193 16.35 5.44 26.23
CA TRP A 193 15.61 4.41 26.95
C TRP A 193 15.49 3.12 26.13
N PHE A 194 15.18 3.22 24.84
CA PHE A 194 15.12 2.09 23.91
C PHE A 194 16.47 1.38 23.82
N TRP A 195 17.58 2.13 23.76
CA TRP A 195 18.92 1.57 23.69
C TRP A 195 19.32 0.82 24.97
N LEU A 196 18.93 1.29 26.17
CA LEU A 196 19.15 0.55 27.42
C LEU A 196 18.48 -0.84 27.41
N GLY A 197 17.39 -0.97 26.65
CA GLY A 197 16.66 -2.22 26.45
C GLY A 197 17.36 -3.27 25.59
N THR A 198 18.50 -2.97 24.94
CA THR A 198 19.15 -3.83 23.94
C THR A 198 19.28 -5.29 24.37
N LYS A 199 19.68 -5.54 25.63
CA LYS A 199 19.92 -6.88 26.16
C LYS A 199 18.65 -7.72 26.35
N PHE A 200 17.49 -7.07 26.38
CA PHE A 200 16.20 -7.71 26.61
C PHE A 200 15.42 -7.99 25.32
N TYR A 201 15.84 -7.42 24.19
CA TYR A 201 15.13 -7.59 22.92
C TYR A 201 15.40 -8.95 22.28
N SER A 202 14.33 -9.54 21.75
CA SER A 202 14.46 -10.64 20.80
C SER A 202 14.75 -10.03 19.42
N LEU A 203 15.97 -10.20 18.93
CA LEU A 203 16.40 -9.68 17.64
C LEU A 203 16.13 -10.72 16.56
N THR A 204 15.14 -10.46 15.71
CA THR A 204 14.91 -11.20 14.47
C THR A 204 16.04 -10.89 13.47
N LYS A 205 16.56 -11.94 12.81
CA LYS A 205 17.59 -11.78 11.77
C LYS A 205 16.96 -11.16 10.53
N ALA A 206 17.76 -10.35 9.82
CA ALA A 206 17.39 -9.86 8.49
C ALA A 206 17.01 -11.05 7.60
N THR A 207 15.79 -11.01 7.06
CA THR A 207 15.27 -12.05 6.16
C THR A 207 15.42 -11.54 4.73
N SER A 208 15.86 -12.38 3.79
CA SER A 208 15.89 -12.03 2.37
C SER A 208 14.53 -11.49 1.91
N SER A 209 14.50 -10.32 1.25
CA SER A 209 13.25 -9.63 0.93
C SER A 209 12.54 -10.25 -0.30
N PRO A 210 11.29 -10.74 -0.16
CA PRO A 210 10.47 -11.21 -1.29
C PRO A 210 10.21 -10.12 -2.34
N LEU A 211 10.34 -8.84 -1.98
CA LEU A 211 10.22 -7.73 -2.94
C LEU A 211 11.45 -7.57 -3.85
N ARG A 212 12.65 -7.96 -3.41
CA ARG A 212 13.83 -8.03 -4.30
C ARG A 212 13.64 -9.11 -5.35
N ASP A 213 13.00 -10.20 -4.96
CA ASP A 213 12.60 -11.25 -5.91
C ASP A 213 11.54 -10.73 -6.90
N ALA A 214 10.58 -9.92 -6.44
CA ALA A 214 9.57 -9.30 -7.30
C ALA A 214 10.16 -8.36 -8.36
N THR A 215 11.13 -7.50 -8.00
CA THR A 215 11.80 -6.62 -8.97
C THR A 215 12.64 -7.40 -9.98
N HIS A 216 13.30 -8.47 -9.51
CA HIS A 216 14.00 -9.41 -10.37
C HIS A 216 13.04 -10.08 -11.38
N VAL A 217 11.87 -10.54 -10.94
CA VAL A 217 10.86 -11.14 -11.82
C VAL A 217 10.38 -10.19 -12.92
N VAL A 218 10.07 -8.95 -12.55
CA VAL A 218 9.65 -7.94 -13.54
C VAL A 218 10.78 -7.68 -14.53
N TYR A 219 12.01 -7.52 -14.04
CA TYR A 219 13.18 -7.32 -14.89
C TYR A 219 13.40 -8.50 -15.85
N THR A 220 13.40 -9.74 -15.37
CA THR A 220 13.60 -10.94 -16.19
C THR A 220 12.46 -11.14 -17.19
N ALA A 221 11.20 -10.84 -16.82
CA ALA A 221 10.06 -10.91 -17.74
C ALA A 221 10.21 -9.92 -18.91
N VAL A 222 10.57 -8.68 -18.59
CA VAL A 222 10.53 -7.55 -19.53
C VAL A 222 11.78 -7.49 -20.40
N VAL A 223 12.95 -7.81 -19.84
CA VAL A 223 14.25 -7.64 -20.50
C VAL A 223 14.74 -8.94 -21.09
N THR A 224 14.81 -10.00 -20.29
CA THR A 224 15.44 -11.27 -20.68
C THR A 224 14.51 -12.16 -21.49
N ASN A 225 13.25 -12.30 -21.06
CA ASN A 225 12.33 -13.32 -21.59
C ASN A 225 11.21 -12.75 -22.49
N ARG A 226 11.36 -11.51 -23.00
CA ARG A 226 10.33 -10.83 -23.82
C ARG A 226 9.93 -11.63 -25.07
N ASN A 227 10.92 -12.23 -25.74
CA ASN A 227 10.75 -12.95 -27.00
C ASN A 227 10.51 -14.46 -26.83
N VAL A 228 10.47 -14.96 -25.59
CA VAL A 228 10.22 -16.38 -25.32
C VAL A 228 8.78 -16.74 -25.66
N GLU A 229 8.58 -17.91 -26.26
CA GLU A 229 7.25 -18.41 -26.62
C GLU A 229 6.45 -18.73 -25.35
N TYR A 230 5.13 -18.49 -25.38
CA TYR A 230 4.32 -18.68 -24.18
C TYR A 230 4.23 -20.17 -23.82
N PRO A 231 4.41 -20.55 -22.54
CA PRO A 231 4.42 -21.95 -22.16
C PRO A 231 3.06 -22.60 -22.45
N GLN A 232 3.09 -23.64 -23.29
CA GLN A 232 1.91 -24.43 -23.69
C GLN A 232 1.61 -25.52 -22.64
N THR A 233 2.60 -25.89 -21.83
CA THR A 233 2.47 -26.94 -20.81
C THR A 233 3.07 -26.54 -19.43
N PRO A 234 2.42 -26.97 -18.32
CA PRO A 234 2.93 -26.90 -16.94
C PRO A 234 4.40 -27.22 -16.71
N ASN A 235 4.97 -28.11 -17.53
CA ASN A 235 6.32 -28.65 -17.36
C ASN A 235 7.41 -27.71 -17.89
N GLN A 236 7.06 -26.65 -18.61
CA GLN A 236 7.98 -25.65 -19.14
C GLN A 236 8.31 -24.55 -18.11
N LEU A 237 7.74 -24.61 -16.90
CA LEU A 237 7.88 -23.62 -15.84
C LEU A 237 8.82 -24.07 -14.72
N PHE A 238 9.62 -23.14 -14.21
CA PHE A 238 10.55 -23.37 -13.12
C PHE A 238 9.83 -23.52 -11.76
N LYS A 239 9.81 -24.75 -11.23
CA LYS A 239 9.21 -25.10 -9.94
C LYS A 239 10.17 -24.83 -8.79
N ASN A 240 9.66 -24.32 -7.67
CA ASN A 240 10.38 -24.36 -6.40
C ASN A 240 9.55 -25.10 -5.33
N SER A 241 10.26 -25.80 -4.44
CA SER A 241 9.91 -26.43 -3.15
C SER A 241 8.64 -27.28 -2.97
N SER A 242 7.56 -27.11 -3.73
CA SER A 242 6.25 -27.71 -3.39
C SER A 242 5.59 -28.52 -4.49
N GLY A 243 6.21 -28.65 -5.68
CA GLY A 243 5.77 -29.56 -6.74
C GLY A 243 4.39 -29.28 -7.38
N ARG A 244 3.63 -28.29 -6.89
CA ARG A 244 2.27 -27.99 -7.37
C ARG A 244 2.32 -27.15 -8.63
N VAL A 245 1.69 -27.63 -9.71
CA VAL A 245 1.45 -26.83 -10.91
C VAL A 245 -0.02 -26.45 -10.99
N LYS A 246 -0.31 -25.21 -10.60
CA LYS A 246 -1.38 -24.44 -11.22
C LYS A 246 -0.81 -23.03 -11.43
N ILE A 247 -1.18 -22.38 -12.55
CA ILE A 247 -0.88 -20.97 -12.82
C ILE A 247 -2.15 -20.11 -12.56
N PRO A 248 -2.63 -19.96 -11.31
CA PRO A 248 -3.56 -18.91 -10.96
C PRO A 248 -2.79 -17.72 -10.37
N PRO A 249 -3.20 -16.47 -10.59
CA PRO A 249 -4.28 -16.04 -11.45
C PRO A 249 -3.90 -16.05 -12.94
N HIS A 250 -4.72 -16.69 -13.77
CA HIS A 250 -4.65 -16.51 -15.21
C HIS A 250 -5.26 -15.16 -15.55
N VAL A 251 -4.40 -14.17 -15.80
CA VAL A 251 -4.80 -12.82 -16.15
C VAL A 251 -4.29 -12.56 -17.56
N SER A 252 -5.21 -12.56 -18.54
CA SER A 252 -4.89 -12.50 -19.97
C SER A 252 -4.00 -11.29 -20.35
N TRP A 253 -4.17 -10.15 -19.69
CA TRP A 253 -3.36 -8.95 -19.92
C TRP A 253 -1.99 -8.95 -19.21
N LEU A 254 -1.76 -9.86 -18.24
CA LEU A 254 -0.47 -10.03 -17.54
C LEU A 254 0.32 -11.26 -18.04
N ARG A 255 -0.05 -11.79 -19.20
CA ARG A 255 0.55 -12.99 -19.82
C ARG A 255 2.06 -12.87 -20.06
N CYS A 256 2.57 -11.66 -20.22
CA CYS A 256 4.00 -11.40 -20.37
C CYS A 256 4.81 -11.83 -19.13
N LEU A 257 4.23 -11.71 -17.92
CA LEU A 257 4.93 -12.05 -16.68
C LEU A 257 5.14 -13.55 -16.50
N ASP A 258 4.28 -14.39 -17.10
CA ASP A 258 4.48 -15.85 -17.09
C ASP A 258 5.78 -16.28 -17.77
N LYS A 259 6.26 -15.46 -18.73
CA LYS A 259 7.51 -15.73 -19.44
C LYS A 259 8.74 -15.67 -18.53
N ALA A 260 8.68 -14.96 -17.40
CA ALA A 260 9.81 -14.91 -16.46
C ALA A 260 10.12 -16.27 -15.80
N ALA A 261 9.12 -17.16 -15.71
CA ALA A 261 9.28 -18.46 -15.09
C ALA A 261 9.55 -19.60 -16.10
N VAL A 262 9.74 -19.30 -17.39
CA VAL A 262 10.02 -20.31 -18.43
C VAL A 262 11.47 -20.80 -18.32
N MET A 263 11.66 -22.12 -18.33
CA MET A 263 12.98 -22.73 -18.38
C MET A 263 13.58 -22.61 -19.81
N PRO A 264 14.83 -22.11 -19.97
CA PRO A 264 15.53 -22.18 -21.26
C PRO A 264 15.81 -23.64 -21.64
N GLN A 265 15.67 -23.97 -22.93
CA GLN A 265 15.80 -25.35 -23.44
C GLN A 265 17.26 -25.77 -23.67
N ASP A 266 18.15 -24.83 -23.93
CA ASP A 266 19.59 -25.06 -24.17
C ASP A 266 20.38 -23.88 -23.58
N GLU A 267 21.14 -24.11 -22.51
CA GLU A 267 22.34 -23.38 -22.03
C GLU A 267 22.49 -23.40 -20.49
N GLU A 268 23.74 -23.41 -20.05
CA GLU A 268 24.17 -23.41 -18.65
C GLU A 268 23.46 -22.35 -17.81
N ILE A 269 23.06 -22.73 -16.60
CA ILE A 269 22.37 -21.87 -15.62
C ILE A 269 23.30 -20.71 -15.25
N HIS A 270 23.24 -19.60 -15.98
CA HIS A 270 24.03 -18.39 -15.69
C HIS A 270 23.18 -17.22 -15.18
N GLY A 271 21.90 -17.45 -14.88
CA GLY A 271 21.03 -16.48 -14.22
C GLY A 271 20.10 -17.13 -13.20
N HIS A 272 19.74 -16.38 -12.15
CA HIS A 272 18.67 -16.78 -11.24
C HIS A 272 17.36 -16.86 -12.03
N ILE A 273 16.81 -18.06 -12.25
CA ILE A 273 15.50 -18.22 -12.90
C ILE A 273 14.42 -17.86 -11.88
N CYS A 274 13.39 -17.13 -12.31
CA CYS A 274 12.29 -16.72 -11.43
C CYS A 274 11.34 -17.89 -11.17
N THR A 275 10.87 -18.03 -9.93
CA THR A 275 9.93 -19.08 -9.57
C THR A 275 8.51 -18.70 -9.94
N VAL A 276 7.65 -19.70 -10.17
CA VAL A 276 6.21 -19.48 -10.41
C VAL A 276 5.55 -18.71 -9.26
N GLU A 277 5.95 -18.98 -8.02
CA GLU A 277 5.43 -18.28 -6.83
C GLU A 277 5.75 -16.78 -6.84
N GLN A 278 6.96 -16.41 -7.27
CA GLN A 278 7.37 -15.01 -7.38
C GLN A 278 6.57 -14.28 -8.49
N VAL A 279 6.35 -14.93 -9.64
CA VAL A 279 5.51 -14.40 -10.73
C VAL A 279 4.06 -14.21 -10.26
N MET A 280 3.52 -15.16 -9.49
CA MET A 280 2.18 -15.07 -8.92
C MET A 280 2.03 -13.88 -7.97
N GLY A 281 3.03 -13.62 -7.12
CA GLY A 281 3.03 -12.47 -6.22
C GLY A 281 3.02 -11.13 -6.96
N VAL A 282 3.77 -10.98 -8.05
CA VAL A 282 3.74 -9.75 -8.87
C VAL A 282 2.39 -9.58 -9.56
N LYS A 283 1.84 -10.67 -10.11
CA LYS A 283 0.54 -10.63 -10.78
C LYS A 283 -0.60 -10.27 -9.83
N SER A 284 -0.58 -10.76 -8.60
CA SER A 284 -1.61 -10.41 -7.63
C SER A 284 -1.55 -8.93 -7.26
N LEU A 285 -0.36 -8.35 -7.08
CA LEU A 285 -0.18 -6.91 -6.87
C LEU A 285 -0.73 -6.08 -8.04
N LEU A 286 -0.36 -6.42 -9.28
CA LEU A 286 -0.84 -5.70 -10.47
C LEU A 286 -2.36 -5.84 -10.66
N LYS A 287 -2.90 -7.00 -10.29
CA LYS A 287 -4.35 -7.20 -10.31
C LYS A 287 -5.06 -6.32 -9.28
N MET A 288 -4.42 -5.73 -8.27
CA MET A 288 -5.09 -4.80 -7.33
C MET A 288 -5.16 -3.35 -7.82
N LEU A 289 -4.44 -3.02 -8.90
CA LEU A 289 -4.37 -1.65 -9.44
C LEU A 289 -5.73 -0.99 -9.64
N PRO A 290 -6.77 -1.64 -10.23
CA PRO A 290 -8.08 -1.00 -10.40
C PRO A 290 -8.69 -0.49 -9.09
N ILE A 291 -8.61 -1.26 -8.00
CA ILE A 291 -9.08 -0.81 -6.68
C ILE A 291 -8.18 0.31 -6.17
N TRP A 292 -6.85 0.20 -6.27
CA TRP A 292 -5.94 1.26 -5.83
C TRP A 292 -6.19 2.60 -6.54
N MET A 293 -6.54 2.58 -7.83
CA MET A 293 -6.89 3.79 -8.57
C MET A 293 -8.09 4.52 -7.95
N THR A 294 -9.10 3.78 -7.46
CA THR A 294 -10.26 4.40 -6.79
C THR A 294 -9.91 5.00 -5.42
N PHE A 295 -8.80 4.60 -4.81
CA PHE A 295 -8.32 5.17 -3.55
C PHE A 295 -7.50 6.45 -3.74
N LEU A 296 -7.12 6.82 -4.97
CA LEU A 296 -6.43 8.09 -5.23
C LEU A 296 -7.31 9.29 -4.88
N THR A 297 -8.59 9.25 -5.27
CA THR A 297 -9.56 10.29 -4.91
C THR A 297 -9.79 10.34 -3.40
N PHE A 298 -9.88 9.18 -2.75
CA PHE A 298 -9.99 9.07 -1.29
C PHE A 298 -8.79 9.74 -0.60
N SER A 299 -7.59 9.49 -1.10
CA SER A 299 -6.37 10.13 -0.60
C SER A 299 -6.41 11.65 -0.78
N THR A 300 -6.92 12.17 -1.90
CA THR A 300 -7.08 13.62 -2.10
C THR A 300 -7.99 14.25 -1.04
N VAL A 301 -9.05 13.56 -0.61
CA VAL A 301 -9.93 14.03 0.46
C VAL A 301 -9.23 13.97 1.82
N SER A 302 -8.51 12.88 2.12
CA SER A 302 -7.70 12.77 3.34
C SER A 302 -6.65 13.88 3.43
N ALA A 303 -5.94 14.16 2.33
CA ALA A 303 -4.94 15.21 2.27
C ALA A 303 -5.54 16.63 2.36
N THR A 304 -6.75 16.82 1.83
CA THR A 304 -7.53 18.06 2.03
C THR A 304 -7.91 18.23 3.51
N GLY A 305 -8.19 17.13 4.20
CA GLY A 305 -8.47 17.10 5.64
C GLY A 305 -7.27 17.47 6.51
N SER A 306 -6.07 16.96 6.21
CA SER A 306 -4.85 17.32 6.93
C SER A 306 -4.34 18.74 6.64
N THR A 307 -4.81 19.35 5.54
CA THR A 307 -4.36 20.69 5.11
C THR A 307 -5.45 21.75 5.25
N PHE A 308 -6.36 21.84 4.28
CA PHE A 308 -7.33 22.93 4.20
C PHE A 308 -8.34 22.92 5.34
N PHE A 309 -8.81 21.75 5.79
CA PHE A 309 -9.74 21.72 6.94
C PHE A 309 -9.05 22.24 8.20
N LEU A 310 -7.77 21.89 8.40
CA LEU A 310 -6.99 22.36 9.54
C LEU A 310 -6.82 23.88 9.53
N GLN A 311 -6.59 24.43 8.34
CA GLN A 311 -6.47 25.87 8.13
C GLN A 311 -7.80 26.60 8.31
N GLU A 312 -8.91 26.01 7.87
CA GLU A 312 -10.25 26.54 8.16
C GLU A 312 -10.51 26.56 9.66
N ALA A 313 -10.18 25.47 10.37
CA ALA A 313 -10.32 25.38 11.82
C ALA A 313 -9.49 26.44 12.55
N ALA A 314 -8.22 26.62 12.17
CA ALA A 314 -7.33 27.62 12.74
C ALA A 314 -7.79 29.07 12.48
N SER A 315 -8.55 29.30 11.41
CA SER A 315 -9.01 30.64 11.03
C SER A 315 -10.28 31.14 11.73
N ILE A 316 -11.03 30.27 12.42
CA ILE A 316 -12.34 30.61 13.02
C ILE A 316 -12.20 31.17 14.43
N ASP A 317 -11.35 30.56 15.25
CA ASP A 317 -11.19 30.92 16.66
C ASP A 317 -9.73 30.67 17.07
N GLU A 318 -8.96 31.75 17.25
CA GLU A 318 -7.54 31.69 17.60
C GLU A 318 -7.32 31.14 19.02
N ASP A 319 -8.31 31.22 19.90
CA ASP A 319 -8.23 30.71 21.28
C ASP A 319 -8.55 29.20 21.35
N PHE A 320 -9.17 28.63 20.32
CA PHE A 320 -9.52 27.22 20.29
C PHE A 320 -8.32 26.36 19.88
N ASN A 321 -8.00 25.35 20.70
CA ASN A 321 -6.94 24.40 20.40
C ASN A 321 -7.31 23.51 19.21
N PHE A 322 -6.92 23.90 17.99
CA PHE A 322 -7.23 23.18 16.75
C PHE A 322 -6.66 21.75 16.70
N LEU A 323 -5.65 21.41 17.52
CA LEU A 323 -5.20 20.02 17.70
C LEU A 323 -6.33 19.08 18.17
N THR A 324 -7.35 19.64 18.83
CA THR A 324 -8.54 18.90 19.24
C THR A 324 -9.25 18.26 18.05
N PHE A 325 -9.25 18.90 16.88
CA PHE A 325 -9.85 18.33 15.66
C PHE A 325 -9.08 17.12 15.15
N ILE A 326 -7.75 17.17 15.16
CA ILE A 326 -6.89 16.04 14.80
C ILE A 326 -7.14 14.88 15.78
N PHE A 327 -7.21 15.18 17.08
CA PHE A 327 -7.52 14.18 18.09
C PHE A 327 -8.90 13.53 17.86
N TRP A 328 -9.92 14.30 17.49
CA TRP A 328 -11.26 13.78 17.19
C TRP A 328 -11.28 12.91 15.93
N GLN A 329 -10.59 13.31 14.87
CA GLN A 329 -10.41 12.51 13.67
C GLN A 329 -9.76 11.15 13.99
N ARG A 330 -8.62 11.16 14.69
CA ARG A 330 -7.88 9.93 15.06
C ARG A 330 -8.69 9.03 15.99
N SER A 331 -9.39 9.62 16.95
CA SER A 331 -10.28 8.90 17.87
C SER A 331 -11.47 8.27 17.14
N ALA A 332 -12.11 8.99 16.21
CA ALA A 332 -13.19 8.45 15.40
C ALA A 332 -12.72 7.28 14.53
N SER A 333 -11.54 7.42 13.89
CA SER A 333 -10.92 6.33 13.13
C SER A 333 -10.68 5.09 13.99
N PHE A 334 -10.17 5.27 15.21
CA PHE A 334 -9.96 4.16 16.15
C PHE A 334 -11.27 3.46 16.56
N VAL A 335 -12.28 4.22 16.97
CA VAL A 335 -13.58 3.67 17.40
C VAL A 335 -14.23 2.88 16.26
N VAL A 336 -14.22 3.42 15.05
CA VAL A 336 -14.81 2.77 13.87
C VAL A 336 -14.05 1.53 13.46
N LYS A 337 -12.71 1.57 13.48
CA LYS A 337 -11.87 0.39 13.21
C LYS A 337 -12.23 -0.78 14.12
N PHE A 338 -12.40 -0.51 15.42
CA PHE A 338 -12.70 -1.53 16.40
C PHE A 338 -14.17 -2.00 16.32
N ALA A 339 -15.12 -1.08 16.39
CA ALA A 339 -16.55 -1.41 16.45
C ALA A 339 -17.07 -1.99 15.12
N CYS A 340 -16.78 -1.32 14.01
CA CYS A 340 -17.25 -1.73 12.69
C CYS A 340 -16.44 -2.93 12.16
N GLY A 341 -15.13 -2.97 12.42
CA GLY A 341 -14.30 -4.13 12.08
C GLY A 341 -14.81 -5.41 12.74
N TRP A 342 -15.04 -5.37 14.06
CA TRP A 342 -15.59 -6.51 14.79
C TRP A 342 -16.97 -6.94 14.26
N ALA A 343 -17.87 -5.98 14.03
CA ALA A 343 -19.22 -6.28 13.55
C ALA A 343 -19.24 -6.89 12.14
N LEU A 344 -18.46 -6.32 11.21
CA LEU A 344 -18.41 -6.78 9.81
C LEU A 344 -17.68 -8.11 9.66
N GLU A 345 -16.61 -8.35 10.44
CA GLU A 345 -15.91 -9.63 10.46
C GLU A 345 -16.81 -10.74 11.00
N GLU A 346 -17.52 -10.48 12.10
CA GLU A 346 -18.44 -11.46 12.68
C GLU A 346 -19.61 -11.78 11.75
N LEU A 347 -20.14 -10.76 11.05
CA LEU A 347 -21.19 -10.97 10.05
C LEU A 347 -20.67 -11.72 8.81
N GLY A 348 -19.46 -11.39 8.35
CA GLY A 348 -18.81 -12.08 7.24
C GLY A 348 -18.59 -13.56 7.50
N ARG A 349 -18.16 -13.88 8.72
CA ARG A 349 -17.97 -15.26 9.19
C ARG A 349 -19.29 -16.03 9.30
N LYS A 350 -20.36 -15.38 9.74
CA LYS A 350 -21.70 -16.01 9.82
C LYS A 350 -22.30 -16.29 8.45
N MET A 351 -22.03 -15.42 7.48
CA MET A 351 -22.62 -15.49 6.14
C MET A 351 -21.74 -16.17 5.10
N ASN A 352 -20.52 -16.61 5.45
CA ASN A 352 -19.48 -17.10 4.51
C ASN A 352 -19.18 -16.09 3.37
N MET A 353 -19.24 -14.79 3.68
CA MET A 353 -19.09 -13.69 2.70
C MET A 353 -17.97 -12.71 3.10
N GLU A 354 -16.91 -13.21 3.72
CA GLU A 354 -15.81 -12.40 4.29
C GLU A 354 -15.25 -11.37 3.31
N GLN A 355 -14.94 -11.80 2.08
CA GLN A 355 -14.43 -10.88 1.06
C GLN A 355 -15.44 -9.80 0.69
N ARG A 356 -16.71 -10.15 0.49
CA ARG A 356 -17.76 -9.17 0.18
C ARG A 356 -17.94 -8.17 1.33
N MET A 357 -17.76 -8.58 2.59
CA MET A 357 -17.77 -7.66 3.74
C MET A 357 -16.56 -6.71 3.75
N ILE A 358 -15.37 -7.17 3.34
CA ILE A 358 -14.18 -6.31 3.19
C ILE A 358 -14.43 -5.23 2.12
N LEU A 359 -15.01 -5.61 0.98
CA LEU A 359 -15.40 -4.66 -0.06
C LEU A 359 -16.50 -3.71 0.42
N LEU A 360 -17.55 -4.22 1.08
CA LEU A 360 -18.60 -3.38 1.65
C LEU A 360 -18.05 -2.37 2.65
N ARG A 361 -17.10 -2.77 3.50
CA ARG A 361 -16.41 -1.89 4.46
C ARG A 361 -15.72 -0.72 3.76
N MET A 362 -14.95 -1.00 2.70
CA MET A 362 -14.30 0.04 1.90
C MET A 362 -15.34 0.94 1.21
N GLY A 363 -16.41 0.37 0.66
CA GLY A 363 -17.50 1.12 0.04
C GLY A 363 -18.24 2.06 1.01
N MET A 364 -18.50 1.60 2.25
CA MET A 364 -19.05 2.46 3.31
C MET A 364 -18.11 3.64 3.61
N GLY A 365 -16.81 3.37 3.69
CA GLY A 365 -15.81 4.42 3.87
C GLY A 365 -15.76 5.43 2.72
N MET A 366 -15.90 4.98 1.46
CA MET A 366 -16.04 5.88 0.31
C MET A 366 -17.35 6.67 0.33
N GLY A 367 -18.45 6.09 0.82
CA GLY A 367 -19.68 6.84 1.08
C GLY A 367 -19.50 7.93 2.14
N CYS A 368 -18.80 7.64 3.23
CA CYS A 368 -18.43 8.63 4.24
C CYS A 368 -17.50 9.71 3.68
N CYS A 369 -16.63 9.37 2.72
CA CYS A 369 -15.78 10.33 2.00
C CYS A 369 -16.62 11.37 1.25
N VAL A 370 -17.65 10.95 0.51
CA VAL A 370 -18.60 11.86 -0.16
C VAL A 370 -19.32 12.74 0.86
N ALA A 371 -19.84 12.15 1.94
CA ALA A 371 -20.53 12.88 3.00
C ALA A 371 -19.62 13.93 3.67
N CYS A 372 -18.34 13.59 3.88
CA CYS A 372 -17.32 14.49 4.39
C CYS A 372 -17.12 15.70 3.47
N CYS A 373 -16.97 15.48 2.16
CA CYS A 373 -16.85 16.56 1.17
C CYS A 373 -18.12 17.45 1.14
N VAL A 374 -19.31 16.86 1.25
CA VAL A 374 -20.57 17.62 1.27
C VAL A 374 -20.65 18.50 2.52
N ALA A 375 -20.30 17.96 3.69
CA ALA A 375 -20.25 18.72 4.93
C ALA A 375 -19.27 19.89 4.83
N ALA A 376 -18.06 19.64 4.32
CA ALA A 376 -17.05 20.66 4.08
C ALA A 376 -17.53 21.74 3.11
N TRP A 377 -18.15 21.35 2.00
CA TRP A 377 -18.70 22.30 1.04
C TRP A 377 -19.78 23.20 1.63
N ILE A 378 -20.72 22.63 2.40
CA ILE A 378 -21.77 23.40 3.09
C ILE A 378 -21.15 24.42 4.05
N ASN A 379 -20.17 23.98 4.84
CA ASN A 379 -19.46 24.83 5.79
C ASN A 379 -18.70 25.96 5.08
N ALA A 380 -17.89 25.66 4.07
CA ALA A 380 -17.15 26.66 3.30
C ALA A 380 -18.08 27.65 2.57
N ARG A 381 -19.21 27.17 2.04
CA ARG A 381 -20.21 28.02 1.39
C ARG A 381 -20.85 28.98 2.40
N ARG A 382 -21.14 28.51 3.61
CA ARG A 382 -21.76 29.32 4.66
C ARG A 382 -20.80 30.35 5.23
N LEU A 383 -19.54 29.97 5.48
CA LEU A 383 -18.49 30.88 5.92
C LEU A 383 -18.43 32.12 5.01
N ARG A 384 -18.53 31.92 3.70
CA ARG A 384 -18.52 32.99 2.69
C ARG A 384 -19.77 33.86 2.64
N LEU A 385 -20.92 33.36 3.10
CA LEU A 385 -22.20 34.06 2.97
C LEU A 385 -22.56 34.83 4.23
N THR A 386 -22.22 34.29 5.41
CA THR A 386 -22.68 34.84 6.69
C THR A 386 -21.56 35.31 7.59
N ASP A 387 -20.28 35.12 7.22
CA ASP A 387 -19.06 35.42 8.00
C ASP A 387 -19.13 34.98 9.48
N SER A 388 -20.00 34.01 9.79
CA SER A 388 -20.33 33.56 11.14
C SER A 388 -20.33 32.03 11.18
N MET A 389 -19.21 31.48 11.63
CA MET A 389 -19.05 30.07 11.89
C MET A 389 -18.64 29.82 13.33
N THR A 390 -19.23 28.80 13.93
CA THR A 390 -18.83 28.28 15.23
C THR A 390 -17.97 27.04 15.01
N VAL A 391 -16.96 26.86 15.87
CA VAL A 391 -16.06 25.69 15.91
C VAL A 391 -16.85 24.37 15.88
N SER A 392 -17.99 24.33 16.58
CA SER A 392 -18.89 23.16 16.66
C SER A 392 -19.43 22.67 15.31
N ARG A 393 -19.43 23.49 14.26
CA ARG A 393 -19.92 23.09 12.93
C ARG A 393 -18.88 22.40 12.06
N LEU A 394 -17.58 22.53 12.37
CA LEU A 394 -16.52 21.77 11.70
C LEU A 394 -16.41 20.33 12.25
N VAL A 395 -17.01 20.06 13.39
CA VAL A 395 -16.96 18.77 14.07
C VAL A 395 -17.45 17.62 13.17
N PRO A 396 -18.60 17.72 12.48
CA PRO A 396 -19.11 16.62 11.68
C PRO A 396 -18.17 16.24 10.52
N GLN A 397 -17.54 17.22 9.85
CA GLN A 397 -16.60 16.93 8.76
C GLN A 397 -15.34 16.20 9.27
N TYR A 398 -14.80 16.57 10.44
CA TYR A 398 -13.65 15.88 11.04
C TYR A 398 -13.99 14.47 11.53
N VAL A 399 -15.16 14.29 12.14
CA VAL A 399 -15.63 12.96 12.55
C VAL A 399 -15.83 12.08 11.31
N LEU A 400 -16.46 12.58 10.25
CA LEU A 400 -16.63 11.86 8.98
C LEU A 400 -15.28 11.54 8.32
N LEU A 401 -14.31 12.45 8.38
CA LEU A 401 -12.94 12.23 7.93
C LEU A 401 -12.29 11.06 8.69
N GLY A 402 -12.42 11.02 10.01
CA GLY A 402 -11.93 9.90 10.82
C GLY A 402 -12.66 8.58 10.53
N VAL A 403 -13.99 8.63 10.37
CA VAL A 403 -14.81 7.44 10.04
C VAL A 403 -14.41 6.85 8.68
N MET A 404 -14.24 7.70 7.65
CA MET A 404 -13.86 7.22 6.31
C MET A 404 -12.48 6.55 6.32
N GLU A 405 -11.52 7.09 7.09
CA GLU A 405 -10.18 6.51 7.26
C GLU A 405 -10.22 5.20 8.04
N GLY A 406 -11.02 5.15 9.10
CA GLY A 406 -11.20 3.94 9.90
C GLY A 406 -11.79 2.76 9.14
N LEU A 407 -12.72 3.04 8.21
CA LEU A 407 -13.33 2.04 7.35
C LEU A 407 -12.43 1.65 6.19
N SER A 408 -11.96 2.63 5.41
CA SER A 408 -11.35 2.37 4.10
C SER A 408 -9.89 1.90 4.21
N VAL A 409 -9.08 2.52 5.08
CA VAL A 409 -7.65 2.19 5.17
C VAL A 409 -7.46 0.78 5.72
N GLU A 410 -8.17 0.44 6.80
CA GLU A 410 -8.16 -0.92 7.35
C GLU A 410 -8.76 -1.94 6.37
N GLY A 411 -9.84 -1.55 5.67
CA GLY A 411 -10.42 -2.38 4.62
C GLY A 411 -9.43 -2.68 3.50
N LEU A 412 -8.60 -1.72 3.12
CA LEU A 412 -7.58 -1.87 2.10
C LEU A 412 -6.40 -2.74 2.58
N ASP A 413 -5.99 -2.63 3.84
CA ASP A 413 -4.99 -3.51 4.47
C ASP A 413 -5.47 -4.97 4.48
N ASN A 414 -6.71 -5.21 4.92
CA ASN A 414 -7.33 -6.54 4.93
C ASN A 414 -7.54 -7.08 3.50
N PHE A 415 -7.90 -6.21 2.56
CA PHE A 415 -7.99 -6.60 1.16
C PHE A 415 -6.62 -7.00 0.61
N PHE A 416 -5.55 -6.24 0.90
CA PHE A 416 -4.21 -6.59 0.44
C PHE A 416 -3.78 -7.97 0.94
N THR A 417 -3.91 -8.21 2.25
CA THR A 417 -3.46 -9.47 2.89
C THR A 417 -4.23 -10.70 2.40
N THR A 418 -5.48 -10.55 1.96
CA THR A 418 -6.27 -11.65 1.39
C THR A 418 -5.97 -11.93 -0.08
N GLN A 419 -5.32 -10.99 -0.78
CA GLN A 419 -5.11 -11.05 -2.22
C GLN A 419 -3.66 -11.37 -2.61
N VAL A 420 -2.71 -11.30 -1.68
CA VAL A 420 -1.29 -11.65 -1.89
C VAL A 420 -0.88 -12.93 -1.16
N PRO A 421 0.20 -13.62 -1.59
CA PRO A 421 0.76 -14.73 -0.82
C PRO A 421 1.33 -14.26 0.54
N GLU A 422 1.37 -15.18 1.51
CA GLU A 422 1.77 -14.93 2.90
C GLU A 422 3.15 -14.25 3.02
N SER A 423 4.10 -14.60 2.14
CA SER A 423 5.44 -13.99 2.10
C SER A 423 5.43 -12.49 1.82
N THR A 424 4.45 -12.01 1.06
CA THR A 424 4.30 -10.60 0.67
C THR A 424 3.26 -9.83 1.50
N ALA A 425 2.39 -10.54 2.24
CA ALA A 425 1.34 -9.94 3.05
C ALA A 425 1.89 -8.93 4.09
N ARG A 426 3.11 -9.17 4.59
CA ARG A 426 3.78 -8.27 5.55
C ARG A 426 4.04 -6.85 5.03
N TYR A 427 4.08 -6.67 3.69
CA TYR A 427 4.33 -5.38 3.07
C TYR A 427 3.04 -4.56 2.84
N GLY A 428 1.87 -5.13 3.13
CA GLY A 428 0.56 -4.52 2.86
C GLY A 428 0.43 -3.08 3.33
N PRO A 429 0.69 -2.78 4.62
CA PRO A 429 0.59 -1.40 5.12
C PRO A 429 1.49 -0.41 4.36
N ALA A 430 2.70 -0.81 3.97
CA ALA A 430 3.61 0.06 3.22
C ALA A 430 3.09 0.33 1.78
N PHE A 431 2.49 -0.67 1.13
CA PHE A 431 1.86 -0.48 -0.19
C PHE A 431 0.61 0.38 -0.10
N VAL A 432 -0.25 0.15 0.90
CA VAL A 432 -1.45 0.96 1.15
C VAL A 432 -1.06 2.42 1.35
N GLU A 433 -0.09 2.69 2.22
CA GLU A 433 0.43 4.04 2.42
C GLU A 433 1.01 4.63 1.13
N CYS A 434 1.75 3.85 0.35
CA CYS A 434 2.30 4.31 -0.94
C CYS A 434 1.19 4.73 -1.93
N VAL A 435 0.13 3.94 -2.06
CA VAL A 435 -1.04 4.28 -2.91
C VAL A 435 -1.68 5.58 -2.45
N LEU A 436 -1.88 5.75 -1.13
CA LEU A 436 -2.38 7.00 -0.58
C LEU A 436 -1.39 8.14 -0.85
N GLY A 437 -0.08 7.93 -0.68
CA GLY A 437 0.97 8.89 -0.98
C GLY A 437 0.95 9.41 -2.42
N ILE A 438 0.72 8.54 -3.40
CA ILE A 438 0.53 8.94 -4.80
C ILE A 438 -0.65 9.91 -4.93
N GLY A 439 -1.76 9.66 -4.24
CA GLY A 439 -2.90 10.59 -4.19
C GLY A 439 -2.56 11.95 -3.56
N LYS A 440 -1.65 12.00 -2.58
CA LYS A 440 -1.17 13.26 -1.99
C LYS A 440 -0.32 14.07 -2.97
N PHE A 441 0.54 13.41 -3.76
CA PHE A 441 1.25 14.07 -4.86
C PHE A 441 0.29 14.61 -5.92
N LEU A 442 -0.73 13.82 -6.31
CA LEU A 442 -1.77 14.29 -7.24
C LEU A 442 -2.52 15.50 -6.69
N THR A 443 -2.74 15.55 -5.37
CA THR A 443 -3.36 16.68 -4.69
C THR A 443 -2.48 17.93 -4.76
N ALA A 444 -1.18 17.80 -4.53
CA ALA A 444 -0.23 18.92 -4.72
C ALA A 444 -0.24 19.46 -6.17
N ILE A 445 -0.25 18.57 -7.16
CA ILE A 445 -0.34 18.94 -8.58
C ILE A 445 -1.68 19.63 -8.86
N SER A 446 -2.78 19.10 -8.35
CA SER A 446 -4.11 19.69 -8.48
C SER A 446 -4.14 21.11 -7.92
N ILE A 447 -3.67 21.32 -6.69
CA ILE A 447 -3.59 22.65 -6.07
C ILE A 447 -2.78 23.62 -6.94
N TYR A 448 -1.63 23.19 -7.46
CA TYR A 448 -0.80 24.00 -8.36
C TYR A 448 -1.57 24.41 -9.63
N VAL A 449 -2.14 23.45 -10.35
CA VAL A 449 -2.87 23.69 -11.61
C VAL A 449 -4.07 24.60 -11.40
N LEU A 450 -4.88 24.34 -10.36
CA LEU A 450 -6.06 25.14 -10.00
C LEU A 450 -5.69 26.58 -9.63
N THR A 451 -4.52 26.77 -9.01
CA THR A 451 -3.99 28.10 -8.70
C THR A 451 -3.60 28.85 -9.97
N GLN A 452 -2.90 28.21 -10.90
CA GLN A 452 -2.45 28.85 -12.14
C GLN A 452 -3.60 29.18 -13.10
N LEU A 453 -4.54 28.24 -13.29
CA LEU A 453 -5.61 28.40 -14.28
C LEU A 453 -6.74 29.29 -13.79
N TRP A 454 -7.20 29.09 -12.56
CA TRP A 454 -8.44 29.69 -12.08
C TRP A 454 -8.27 30.55 -10.84
N ARG A 455 -7.05 30.65 -10.29
CA ARG A 455 -6.73 31.44 -9.10
C ARG A 455 -7.67 31.13 -7.93
N TRP A 456 -8.00 29.84 -7.75
CA TRP A 456 -8.91 29.41 -6.69
C TRP A 456 -8.31 29.58 -5.30
N PHE A 457 -6.99 29.51 -5.17
CA PHE A 457 -6.32 29.63 -3.88
C PHE A 457 -5.62 30.99 -3.73
N GLY A 458 -5.96 31.70 -2.66
CA GLY A 458 -5.36 32.97 -2.28
C GLY A 458 -4.26 32.80 -1.22
N ALA A 459 -3.84 33.91 -0.62
CA ALA A 459 -2.81 33.89 0.43
C ALA A 459 -3.34 33.36 1.76
N LYS A 460 -4.60 33.67 2.09
CA LYS A 460 -5.31 33.23 3.31
C LYS A 460 -6.58 32.44 2.98
N VAL A 461 -7.16 31.77 3.97
CA VAL A 461 -8.43 31.04 3.87
C VAL A 461 -9.55 31.95 3.35
N SER A 462 -9.72 33.15 3.93
CA SER A 462 -10.75 34.11 3.54
C SER A 462 -10.67 34.54 2.06
N SER A 463 -9.44 34.66 1.53
CA SER A 463 -9.20 35.02 0.12
C SER A 463 -9.35 33.84 -0.86
N SER A 464 -9.46 32.60 -0.36
CA SER A 464 -9.43 31.38 -1.18
C SER A 464 -10.83 30.86 -1.47
N ARG A 465 -11.13 30.50 -2.72
CA ARG A 465 -12.37 29.86 -3.22
C ARG A 465 -12.46 28.37 -2.81
N LEU A 466 -12.32 28.08 -1.52
CA LEU A 466 -12.47 26.72 -0.97
C LEU A 466 -13.87 26.15 -1.22
N ASP A 467 -14.90 27.00 -1.35
CA ASP A 467 -16.24 26.60 -1.76
C ASP A 467 -16.26 25.87 -3.11
N LYS A 468 -15.52 26.37 -4.10
CA LYS A 468 -15.43 25.75 -5.42
C LYS A 468 -14.60 24.48 -5.39
N TYR A 469 -13.50 24.48 -4.63
CA TYR A 469 -12.63 23.32 -4.49
C TYR A 469 -13.36 22.15 -3.81
N TYR A 470 -14.08 22.40 -2.71
CA TYR A 470 -14.85 21.35 -2.03
C TYR A 470 -16.03 20.85 -2.88
N LEU A 471 -16.68 21.72 -3.64
CA LEU A 471 -17.69 21.28 -4.61
C LEU A 471 -17.09 20.35 -5.67
N MET A 472 -15.90 20.68 -6.19
CA MET A 472 -15.18 19.80 -7.11
C MET A 472 -14.88 18.44 -6.46
N LEU A 473 -14.45 18.42 -5.20
CA LEU A 473 -14.23 17.17 -4.46
C LEU A 473 -15.52 16.37 -4.23
N VAL A 474 -16.68 17.03 -4.01
CA VAL A 474 -17.98 16.35 -3.94
C VAL A 474 -18.29 15.63 -5.26
N VAL A 475 -18.13 16.32 -6.40
CA VAL A 475 -18.38 15.72 -7.71
C VAL A 475 -17.41 14.57 -7.99
N LEU A 476 -16.11 14.79 -7.74
CA LEU A 476 -15.07 13.80 -7.98
C LEU A 476 -15.24 12.56 -7.08
N SER A 477 -15.50 12.73 -5.78
CA SER A 477 -15.74 11.62 -4.85
C SER A 477 -17.02 10.85 -5.17
N SER A 478 -18.09 11.54 -5.62
CA SER A 478 -19.34 10.89 -6.02
C SER A 478 -19.14 10.01 -7.27
N LEU A 479 -18.44 10.53 -8.28
CA LEU A 479 -18.08 9.75 -9.48
C LEU A 479 -17.16 8.57 -9.10
N ASN A 480 -16.19 8.80 -8.22
CA ASN A 480 -15.28 7.77 -7.75
C ASN A 480 -16.01 6.66 -6.99
N LEU A 481 -17.04 6.99 -6.20
CA LEU A 481 -17.87 5.99 -5.52
C LEU A 481 -18.62 5.10 -6.52
N ILE A 482 -19.14 5.66 -7.62
CA ILE A 482 -19.79 4.88 -8.68
C ILE A 482 -18.77 3.94 -9.35
N ILE A 483 -17.60 4.46 -9.71
CA ILE A 483 -16.52 3.66 -10.31
C ILE A 483 -16.10 2.54 -9.34
N TYR A 484 -15.94 2.87 -8.05
CA TYR A 484 -15.64 1.90 -7.02
C TYR A 484 -16.69 0.80 -6.94
N CYS A 485 -17.99 1.13 -6.94
CA CYS A 485 -19.05 0.12 -6.93
C CYS A 485 -18.96 -0.81 -8.15
N LEU A 486 -18.71 -0.28 -9.35
CA LEU A 486 -18.53 -1.09 -10.56
C LEU A 486 -17.32 -2.03 -10.44
N VAL A 487 -16.18 -1.51 -9.96
CA VAL A 487 -14.97 -2.30 -9.72
C VAL A 487 -15.24 -3.35 -8.64
N ALA A 488 -15.85 -2.98 -7.52
CA ALA A 488 -16.17 -3.87 -6.41
C ALA A 488 -17.08 -5.02 -6.83
N CYS A 489 -18.10 -4.76 -7.66
CA CYS A 489 -18.94 -5.79 -8.28
C CYS A 489 -18.10 -6.75 -9.13
N TRP A 490 -17.14 -6.24 -9.90
CA TRP A 490 -16.23 -7.07 -10.71
C TRP A 490 -15.29 -7.94 -9.85
N TYR A 491 -14.89 -7.50 -8.65
CA TYR A 491 -14.07 -8.29 -7.71
C TYR A 491 -14.89 -9.23 -6.80
N GLY A 492 -16.21 -9.07 -6.72
CA GLY A 492 -17.06 -9.75 -5.74
C GLY A 492 -17.00 -11.28 -5.77
N ASP A 493 -16.54 -11.86 -6.88
CA ASP A 493 -16.49 -13.30 -7.12
C ASP A 493 -15.05 -13.86 -7.17
N TRP A 494 -14.02 -13.03 -6.95
CA TRP A 494 -12.63 -13.46 -7.16
C TRP A 494 -11.81 -13.57 -5.88
N ARG A 495 -11.43 -14.78 -5.47
CA ARG A 495 -10.53 -15.03 -4.32
C ARG A 495 -9.15 -15.50 -4.77
N PHE A 496 -8.09 -15.08 -4.08
CA PHE A 496 -6.77 -15.70 -4.24
C PHE A 496 -6.84 -17.15 -3.72
N PRO A 497 -6.50 -18.18 -4.52
CA PRO A 497 -6.56 -19.56 -4.06
C PRO A 497 -5.47 -19.82 -3.01
N VAL A 498 -5.88 -20.20 -1.80
CA VAL A 498 -4.96 -20.59 -0.72
C VAL A 498 -4.52 -22.04 -0.96
N PRO A 499 -3.22 -22.37 -0.96
CA PRO A 499 -2.76 -23.75 -1.10
C PRO A 499 -3.21 -24.58 0.11
N GLY A 500 -4.19 -25.48 -0.07
CA GLY A 500 -4.66 -26.39 0.98
C GLY A 500 -6.17 -26.65 1.00
N ASP A 501 -6.96 -25.86 0.27
CA ASP A 501 -8.41 -26.06 0.16
C ASP A 501 -8.73 -26.68 -1.21
N ASP A 502 -8.36 -27.94 -1.39
CA ASP A 502 -8.62 -28.71 -2.62
C ASP A 502 -10.10 -29.16 -2.73
N GLY A 503 -11.02 -28.53 -1.99
CA GLY A 503 -12.45 -28.87 -1.98
C GLY A 503 -13.28 -28.25 -3.10
N ASP A 504 -12.99 -27.01 -3.53
CA ASP A 504 -14.02 -26.19 -4.20
C ASP A 504 -13.62 -25.61 -5.57
N ILE A 505 -12.42 -25.89 -6.11
CA ILE A 505 -11.96 -25.29 -7.38
C ILE A 505 -12.29 -26.16 -8.61
N GLU A 506 -12.80 -27.39 -8.44
CA GLU A 506 -13.12 -28.27 -9.59
C GLU A 506 -14.49 -28.01 -10.25
N THR A 507 -15.40 -27.23 -9.66
CA THR A 507 -16.77 -27.10 -10.19
C THR A 507 -17.08 -25.84 -10.97
N ALA A 508 -16.25 -24.79 -10.92
CA ALA A 508 -16.55 -23.53 -11.62
C ALA A 508 -15.93 -23.42 -13.03
N ASN A 509 -14.90 -24.21 -13.35
CA ASN A 509 -14.12 -24.04 -14.59
C ASN A 509 -14.32 -25.17 -15.63
N GLY A 510 -15.01 -26.26 -15.27
CA GLY A 510 -15.39 -27.31 -16.22
C GLY A 510 -16.52 -26.87 -17.15
N ASN A 511 -17.59 -26.30 -16.59
CA ASN A 511 -18.79 -25.97 -17.35
C ASN A 511 -18.58 -24.79 -18.34
N ALA A 512 -17.73 -23.82 -18.01
CA ALA A 512 -17.45 -22.68 -18.90
C ALA A 512 -16.55 -23.04 -20.10
N VAL A 513 -15.72 -24.08 -19.95
CA VAL A 513 -14.88 -24.59 -21.05
C VAL A 513 -15.70 -25.53 -21.94
N ASP A 514 -16.58 -26.34 -21.36
CA ASP A 514 -17.49 -27.20 -22.11
C ASP A 514 -18.55 -26.39 -22.87
N GLU A 515 -19.09 -25.30 -22.30
CA GLU A 515 -20.00 -24.39 -23.02
C GLU A 515 -19.30 -23.63 -24.17
N ALA A 516 -18.05 -23.20 -23.98
CA ALA A 516 -17.27 -22.53 -25.03
C ALA A 516 -16.86 -23.47 -26.17
N VAL A 517 -16.62 -24.76 -25.87
CA VAL A 517 -16.35 -25.80 -26.88
C VAL A 517 -17.65 -26.21 -27.59
N GLN A 518 -18.78 -26.22 -26.88
CA GLN A 518 -20.09 -26.58 -27.45
C GLN A 518 -20.68 -25.46 -28.33
N GLU A 519 -20.50 -24.18 -27.97
CA GLU A 519 -20.84 -23.04 -28.85
C GLU A 519 -19.98 -22.98 -30.12
N MET A 520 -18.72 -23.43 -30.07
CA MET A 520 -17.85 -23.49 -31.25
C MET A 520 -18.22 -24.65 -32.21
N SER A 521 -18.88 -25.69 -31.70
CA SER A 521 -19.32 -26.86 -32.47
C SER A 521 -20.68 -26.70 -33.18
N LEU A 522 -21.44 -25.64 -32.86
CA LEU A 522 -22.84 -25.45 -33.28
C LEU A 522 -23.06 -24.36 -34.33
N ARG A 523 -22.02 -23.79 -34.95
CA ARG A 523 -22.23 -22.93 -36.14
C ARG A 523 -22.51 -23.81 -37.38
N PRO A 524 -23.70 -23.74 -38.00
CA PRO A 524 -23.94 -24.45 -39.25
C PRO A 524 -23.17 -23.77 -40.39
N GLU A 525 -22.43 -24.59 -41.13
CA GLU A 525 -21.85 -24.31 -42.44
C GLU A 525 -22.98 -23.91 -43.41
N LYS A 526 -23.19 -22.61 -43.58
CA LYS A 526 -23.96 -22.03 -44.69
C LYS A 526 -23.12 -20.94 -45.32
N ASP A 527 -22.46 -21.31 -46.42
CA ASP A 527 -22.46 -20.57 -47.69
C ASP A 527 -21.71 -21.40 -48.74
N LYS A 528 -22.44 -22.32 -49.38
CA LYS A 528 -22.10 -22.84 -50.71
C LYS A 528 -22.89 -22.03 -51.73
N LEU A 529 -22.18 -21.30 -52.60
CA LEU A 529 -22.69 -20.87 -53.90
C LEU A 529 -21.82 -21.51 -55.02
N PRO A 530 -22.34 -21.67 -56.25
CA PRO A 530 -22.27 -22.96 -56.93
C PRO A 530 -21.28 -22.97 -58.10
N LEU A 531 -20.94 -24.20 -58.47
CA LEU A 531 -20.44 -24.68 -59.75
C LEU A 531 -20.61 -23.71 -60.94
N LEU A 532 -19.47 -23.37 -61.57
CA LEU A 532 -19.40 -23.13 -63.01
C LEU A 532 -18.58 -24.27 -63.64
N GLU A 533 -19.24 -25.03 -64.51
CA GLU A 533 -18.68 -26.11 -65.31
C GLU A 533 -17.61 -25.65 -66.33
N PRO A 534 -16.75 -26.57 -66.80
CA PRO A 534 -15.67 -26.28 -67.74
C PRO A 534 -16.14 -26.42 -69.20
N LYS A 535 -15.80 -25.47 -70.08
CA LYS A 535 -15.81 -25.69 -71.53
C LYS A 535 -14.62 -25.05 -72.25
N ALA A 536 -13.76 -25.96 -72.73
CA ALA A 536 -13.14 -26.01 -74.05
C ALA A 536 -12.32 -24.82 -74.58
N GLY A 537 -11.00 -25.03 -74.61
CA GLY A 537 -10.17 -24.94 -75.82
C GLY A 537 -9.74 -23.55 -76.31
N ARG A 538 -8.42 -23.33 -76.37
CA ARG A 538 -7.64 -23.25 -77.62
C ARG A 538 -6.25 -22.64 -77.34
N ASP A 539 -5.23 -23.46 -77.61
CA ASP A 539 -3.90 -23.17 -78.16
C ASP A 539 -2.89 -22.17 -77.57
N THR A 540 -1.67 -22.72 -77.53
CA THR A 540 -0.34 -22.16 -77.89
C THR A 540 0.58 -21.56 -76.82
N ARG A 541 1.56 -22.43 -76.50
CA ARG A 541 3.02 -22.25 -76.65
C ARG A 541 3.84 -21.62 -75.51
N THR A 542 4.84 -22.43 -75.12
CA THR A 542 6.26 -22.09 -74.82
C THR A 542 6.55 -21.38 -73.49
N LEU A 543 7.50 -21.74 -72.63
CA LEU A 543 8.78 -22.48 -72.78
C LEU A 543 9.33 -22.93 -71.39
N ARG A 544 10.06 -24.07 -71.39
CA ARG A 544 11.21 -24.51 -70.55
C ARG A 544 11.05 -24.69 -69.02
N SER A 545 11.09 -25.92 -68.48
CA SER A 545 12.25 -26.83 -68.19
C SER A 545 13.14 -26.34 -67.03
N ARG A 546 13.43 -27.05 -65.93
CA ARG A 546 14.01 -28.40 -65.70
C ARG A 546 13.71 -28.81 -64.24
N SER A 547 13.21 -30.00 -63.83
CA SER A 547 13.74 -31.39 -63.82
C SER A 547 15.05 -31.61 -63.04
N PHE A 548 14.98 -32.33 -61.89
CA PHE A 548 15.74 -33.55 -61.50
C PHE A 548 15.51 -33.82 -59.98
N SER A 549 14.69 -34.77 -59.50
CA SER A 549 14.91 -36.22 -59.26
C SER A 549 16.14 -36.63 -58.43
N ARG A 550 15.87 -37.10 -57.18
CA ARG A 550 16.34 -38.27 -56.36
C ARG A 550 17.46 -39.21 -56.95
N PRO A 551 18.12 -40.15 -56.20
CA PRO A 551 17.74 -40.83 -54.93
C PRO A 551 18.90 -41.21 -53.94
N SER A 552 18.49 -41.92 -52.88
CA SER A 552 19.16 -42.75 -51.85
C SER A 552 20.37 -43.63 -52.22
N SER A 553 21.22 -43.95 -51.21
CA SER A 553 21.64 -45.34 -50.87
C SER A 553 22.59 -45.48 -49.65
N THR A 554 22.31 -46.53 -48.85
CA THR A 554 23.23 -47.52 -48.22
C THR A 554 24.13 -47.22 -47.00
N MET A 555 23.74 -47.83 -45.87
CA MET A 555 24.43 -48.83 -45.02
C MET A 555 25.98 -48.98 -45.00
N GLY A 556 26.47 -49.24 -43.77
CA GLY A 556 27.77 -49.84 -43.42
C GLY A 556 28.58 -48.90 -42.51
N GLY A 557 29.14 -49.25 -41.35
CA GLY A 557 29.40 -50.51 -40.67
C GLY A 557 30.48 -50.27 -39.61
N GLN A 558 30.26 -50.83 -38.40
CA GLN A 558 31.25 -51.37 -37.44
C GLN A 558 32.41 -50.55 -36.79
N LYS A 559 32.45 -50.72 -35.45
CA LYS A 559 33.58 -51.04 -34.53
C LYS A 559 34.39 -49.90 -33.90
N ARG A 560 34.29 -49.75 -32.55
CA ARG A 560 35.31 -50.07 -31.48
C ARG A 560 36.35 -48.94 -31.31
N PHE A 561 36.91 -48.54 -30.15
CA PHE A 561 36.99 -49.00 -28.74
C PHE A 561 37.71 -47.90 -27.91
N TYR A 562 37.49 -47.86 -26.57
CA TYR A 562 38.31 -47.26 -25.46
C TYR A 562 38.57 -45.74 -25.48
N SER A 563 38.51 -44.98 -24.37
CA SER A 563 39.27 -45.13 -23.12
C SER A 563 38.77 -44.18 -22.02
N MET A 564 38.75 -44.67 -20.77
CA MET A 564 38.67 -43.90 -19.52
C MET A 564 39.82 -42.87 -19.38
N ARG A 565 39.55 -41.74 -18.70
CA ARG A 565 40.41 -41.24 -17.62
C ARG A 565 39.71 -40.21 -16.72
N SER A 566 39.51 -40.61 -15.47
CA SER A 566 39.54 -39.79 -14.25
C SER A 566 40.82 -38.93 -14.22
N SER A 567 40.88 -37.74 -13.61
CA SER A 567 40.85 -37.51 -12.16
C SER A 567 41.00 -35.96 -11.87
N PRO A 568 41.05 -35.47 -10.60
CA PRO A 568 40.48 -34.18 -10.15
C PRO A 568 41.56 -33.11 -9.87
N PHE A 569 41.21 -31.94 -9.33
CA PHE A 569 41.90 -31.29 -8.19
C PHE A 569 41.25 -29.94 -7.83
N THR A 570 40.80 -29.84 -6.57
CA THR A 570 40.71 -28.64 -5.73
C THR A 570 42.14 -28.23 -5.28
N PRO A 571 42.39 -27.13 -4.54
CA PRO A 571 41.81 -26.81 -3.23
C PRO A 571 40.77 -25.70 -3.26
#